data_AF-K4G028-F1
#
_entry.id   AF-K4G028-F1
#
_cell.length_a   1.000
_cell.length_b   1.000
_cell.length_c   1.000
_cell.angle_alpha   90.00
_cell.angle_beta   90.00
_cell.angle_gamma   90.00
#
_symmetry.space_group_name_H-M   'P 1'
#
loop_
_entity.id
_entity.type
_entity.pdbx_description
1 polymer ?
#
loop_
_entity_poly.entity_id
_entity_poly.type
_entity_poly.pdbx_seq_one_letter_code
_entity_poly.pdbx_strand_id
1 'polypeptide(L)'
;MRNLKLLRSLCSNALHGLGKPQCLSVRTDTGTVLVGSNLGITELDPQTEQVVNEVSLVGEAYLPEDGTGCIVGIQDLPDQESVCVATSSGDVILYNVTNNQLECVGSVESGLTGMSWSPDQELVILTTGQETIIMMTKDFDPITEVRIHQDDFGEGKFITVGWGKKETQFHGSEGKQAAHRKQVEINELQAQLQSQHVQIEMDVIKPDLTAALREVRSEFENLAAKNMVETEDWYKSKLTDLTDSASRNNDALRLSKQENSESRRQVQALTSEINGLRGTNESLEHQMREMEERFSMEANNYQDNISQLEEDIHNLKDEMSRHLQEYQDLLNVKMALDIEIATYRKLLEGEETRIAGPIPSFSSLSFHDSTYEHQPMLESKKRITIKTFETQDGDVLSETTQRIED
;
A
#
# COMPACT_ATOMS: atom_id res chain seq x y z
N MET A 1 17.77 -7.67 10.21
CA MET A 1 17.16 -8.23 8.99
C MET A 1 18.15 -9.18 8.33
N ARG A 2 18.04 -10.49 8.57
CA ARG A 2 18.80 -11.54 7.87
C ARG A 2 17.76 -12.28 7.02
N ASN A 3 18.03 -12.51 5.73
CA ASN A 3 17.11 -13.07 4.70
C ASN A 3 16.36 -12.06 3.80
N LEU A 4 16.90 -10.87 3.56
CA LEU A 4 16.46 -10.05 2.41
C LEU A 4 17.34 -10.37 1.20
N LYS A 5 16.74 -10.88 0.13
CA LYS A 5 17.41 -11.08 -1.16
C LYS A 5 16.90 -10.02 -2.13
N LEU A 6 17.80 -9.22 -2.69
CA LEU A 6 17.46 -8.29 -3.77
C LEU A 6 17.02 -9.11 -4.98
N LEU A 7 15.72 -9.09 -5.29
CA LEU A 7 15.16 -9.84 -6.41
C LEU A 7 15.35 -9.12 -7.74
N ARG A 8 15.21 -7.79 -7.74
CA ARG A 8 15.27 -6.95 -8.94
C ARG A 8 15.84 -5.59 -8.59
N SER A 9 16.70 -5.07 -9.46
CA SER A 9 17.21 -3.70 -9.41
C SER A 9 17.03 -3.11 -10.80
N LEU A 10 16.42 -1.93 -10.87
CA LEU A 10 16.20 -1.17 -12.09
C LEU A 10 16.93 0.15 -11.89
N CYS A 11 17.68 0.59 -12.91
CA CYS A 11 18.48 1.80 -12.85
C CYS A 11 18.07 2.67 -14.03
N SER A 12 17.35 3.75 -13.76
CA SER A 12 17.00 4.76 -14.76
C SER A 12 17.89 5.99 -14.58
N ASN A 13 18.57 6.40 -15.66
CA ASN A 13 19.56 7.47 -15.64
C ASN A 13 18.97 8.84 -16.01
N ALA A 14 17.72 8.89 -16.48
CA ALA A 14 17.05 10.11 -16.87
C ALA A 14 15.52 9.96 -16.70
N LEU A 15 15.02 10.30 -15.51
CA LEU A 15 13.59 10.51 -15.30
C LEU A 15 13.18 11.72 -16.15
N HIS A 16 12.58 11.47 -17.31
CA HIS A 16 11.95 12.50 -18.11
C HIS A 16 10.64 12.83 -17.41
N GLY A 17 10.62 13.86 -16.56
CA GLY A 17 9.42 14.27 -15.84
C GLY A 17 9.51 15.73 -15.42
N LEU A 18 8.43 16.25 -14.87
CA LEU A 18 8.35 17.57 -14.29
C LEU A 18 9.44 17.73 -13.21
N GLY A 19 10.38 18.66 -13.42
CA GLY A 19 11.24 19.18 -12.37
C GLY A 19 12.31 18.21 -11.83
N LYS A 20 12.80 18.49 -10.62
CA LYS A 20 13.80 17.68 -9.91
C LYS A 20 13.09 16.73 -8.95
N PRO A 21 13.40 15.42 -8.97
CA PRO A 21 12.78 14.44 -8.09
C PRO A 21 13.19 14.70 -6.63
N GLN A 22 12.21 14.67 -5.72
CA GLN A 22 12.38 14.92 -4.28
C GLN A 22 11.98 13.71 -3.44
N CYS A 23 10.88 13.04 -3.80
CA CYS A 23 10.38 11.86 -3.12
C CYS A 23 9.77 10.88 -4.12
N LEU A 24 9.60 9.62 -3.70
CA LEU A 24 9.01 8.59 -4.54
C LEU A 24 8.11 7.67 -3.72
N SER A 25 7.09 7.14 -4.37
CA SER A 25 6.23 6.06 -3.87
C SER A 25 5.99 5.05 -4.99
N VAL A 26 5.67 3.81 -4.64
CA VAL A 26 5.41 2.75 -5.63
C VAL A 26 3.94 2.41 -5.56
N ARG A 27 3.28 2.43 -6.71
CA ARG A 27 1.90 1.96 -6.83
C ARG A 27 1.88 0.45 -6.84
N THR A 28 1.19 -0.13 -5.86
CA THR A 28 1.20 -1.59 -5.68
C THR A 28 0.33 -2.33 -6.70
N ASP A 29 -0.66 -1.64 -7.28
CA ASP A 29 -1.62 -2.19 -8.24
C ASP A 29 -1.03 -2.40 -9.65
N THR A 30 -0.27 -1.41 -10.12
CA THR A 30 0.26 -1.30 -11.48
C THR A 30 1.76 -1.54 -11.53
N GLY A 31 2.45 -1.44 -10.38
CA GLY A 31 3.91 -1.53 -10.30
C GLY A 31 4.63 -0.30 -10.86
N THR A 32 3.91 0.79 -11.14
CA THR A 32 4.49 2.07 -11.56
C THR A 32 5.08 2.81 -10.35
N VAL A 33 5.99 3.74 -10.63
CA VAL A 33 6.65 4.57 -9.63
C VAL A 33 6.13 5.99 -9.74
N LEU A 34 5.57 6.51 -8.65
CA LEU A 34 5.20 7.90 -8.50
C LEU A 34 6.40 8.68 -8.00
N VAL A 35 6.73 9.76 -8.71
CA VAL A 35 7.84 10.64 -8.36
C VAL A 35 7.27 12.02 -8.09
N GLY A 36 7.43 12.50 -6.86
CA GLY A 36 7.14 13.87 -6.48
C GLY A 36 8.34 14.77 -6.77
N SER A 37 8.10 15.89 -7.43
CA SER A 37 9.11 16.88 -7.78
C SER A 37 8.75 18.27 -7.30
N ASN A 38 9.64 19.23 -7.51
CA ASN A 38 9.38 20.64 -7.22
C ASN A 38 8.34 21.31 -8.15
N LEU A 39 7.82 20.61 -9.17
CA LEU A 39 6.83 21.13 -10.12
C LEU A 39 5.51 20.34 -10.13
N GLY A 40 5.50 19.11 -9.63
CA GLY A 40 4.35 18.23 -9.71
C GLY A 40 4.64 16.78 -9.38
N ILE A 41 3.80 15.89 -9.90
CA ILE A 41 3.90 14.45 -9.71
C ILE A 41 3.96 13.81 -11.10
N THR A 42 4.91 12.91 -11.28
CA THR A 42 5.08 12.13 -12.50
C THR A 42 4.95 10.65 -12.16
N GLU A 43 4.06 9.94 -12.85
CA GLU A 43 3.93 8.49 -12.80
C GLU A 43 4.76 7.86 -13.91
N LEU A 44 5.63 6.92 -13.55
CA LEU A 44 6.61 6.35 -14.47
C LEU A 44 6.51 4.83 -14.44
N ASP A 45 6.48 4.22 -15.63
CA ASP A 45 6.58 2.76 -15.75
C ASP A 45 8.06 2.36 -15.68
N PRO A 46 8.49 1.63 -14.64
CA PRO A 46 9.89 1.28 -14.45
C PRO A 46 10.40 0.23 -15.44
N GLN A 47 9.53 -0.41 -16.25
CA GLN A 47 9.95 -1.36 -17.28
C GLN A 47 10.23 -0.68 -18.63
N THR A 48 9.38 0.27 -19.00
CA THR A 48 9.47 0.98 -20.29
C THR A 48 10.19 2.33 -20.18
N GLU A 49 10.45 2.81 -18.96
CA GLU A 49 10.98 4.14 -18.65
C GLU A 49 10.14 5.28 -19.26
N GLN A 50 8.86 5.01 -19.55
CA GLN A 50 7.93 6.00 -20.07
C GLN A 50 7.12 6.63 -18.94
N VAL A 51 6.82 7.92 -19.12
CA VAL A 51 5.85 8.63 -18.29
C VAL A 51 4.45 8.15 -18.65
N VAL A 52 3.77 7.56 -17.68
CA VAL A 52 2.38 7.10 -17.81
C VAL A 52 1.43 8.25 -17.60
N ASN A 53 1.68 9.07 -16.58
CA ASN A 53 0.83 10.18 -16.20
C ASN A 53 1.67 11.31 -15.59
N GLU A 54 1.19 12.54 -15.72
CA GLU A 54 1.91 13.71 -15.23
C GLU A 54 0.93 14.82 -14.83
N VAL A 55 1.06 15.32 -13.61
CA VAL A 55 0.21 16.37 -13.06
C VAL A 55 1.07 17.50 -12.47
N SER A 56 0.75 18.74 -12.85
CA SER A 56 1.44 19.93 -12.32
C SER A 56 0.75 20.45 -11.07
N LEU A 57 1.47 20.51 -9.97
CA LEU A 57 1.00 21.15 -8.73
C LEU A 57 1.20 22.67 -8.76
N VAL A 58 2.09 23.16 -9.64
CA VAL A 58 2.30 24.60 -9.86
C VAL A 58 1.10 25.22 -10.56
N GLY A 59 0.53 24.54 -11.57
CA GLY A 59 -0.65 25.03 -12.30
C GLY A 59 -1.89 25.25 -11.42
N GLU A 60 -2.02 24.47 -10.36
CA GLU A 60 -3.10 24.55 -9.37
C GLU A 60 -2.74 25.40 -8.13
N ALA A 61 -1.63 26.13 -8.18
CA ALA A 61 -1.12 27.02 -7.12
C ALA A 61 -0.77 26.33 -5.78
N TYR A 62 -0.60 25.01 -5.76
CA TYR A 62 -0.12 24.26 -4.59
C TYR A 62 1.40 24.31 -4.43
N LEU A 63 2.14 24.55 -5.52
CA LEU A 63 3.59 24.80 -5.50
C LEU A 63 3.90 26.16 -6.14
N PRO A 64 4.91 26.89 -5.64
CA PRO A 64 5.33 28.16 -6.22
C PRO A 64 6.00 27.97 -7.60
N GLU A 65 5.70 28.88 -8.53
CA GLU A 65 6.27 28.91 -9.89
C GLU A 65 7.79 29.13 -9.91
N ASP A 66 8.35 29.69 -8.83
CA ASP A 66 9.79 29.94 -8.67
C ASP A 66 10.63 28.65 -8.55
N GLY A 67 9.97 27.48 -8.47
CA GLY A 67 10.62 26.18 -8.38
C GLY A 67 11.23 25.88 -7.02
N THR A 68 10.93 26.71 -6.01
CA THR A 68 11.32 26.52 -4.60
C THR A 68 10.41 25.55 -3.84
N GLY A 69 9.33 25.09 -4.49
CA GLY A 69 8.39 24.13 -3.93
C GLY A 69 9.07 22.81 -3.54
N CYS A 70 8.63 22.24 -2.42
CA CYS A 70 9.13 20.96 -1.94
C CYS A 70 7.97 20.05 -1.55
N ILE A 71 7.96 18.82 -2.07
CA ILE A 71 7.07 17.75 -1.62
C ILE A 71 7.80 17.01 -0.51
N VAL A 72 7.22 17.01 0.69
CA VAL A 72 7.81 16.40 1.89
C VAL A 72 7.38 14.94 2.08
N GLY A 73 6.33 14.51 1.40
CA GLY A 73 5.94 13.12 1.35
C GLY A 73 4.95 12.84 0.24
N ILE A 74 4.99 11.61 -0.27
CA ILE A 74 4.07 11.09 -1.28
C ILE A 74 3.74 9.64 -0.92
N GLN A 75 2.47 9.28 -0.98
CA GLN A 75 2.00 7.92 -0.66
C GLN A 75 0.82 7.54 -1.55
N ASP A 76 0.91 6.38 -2.19
CA ASP A 76 -0.21 5.75 -2.89
C ASP A 76 -1.22 5.16 -1.89
N LEU A 77 -2.51 5.50 -2.08
CA LEU A 77 -3.65 5.01 -1.31
C LEU A 77 -4.61 4.26 -2.26
N PRO A 78 -4.37 2.96 -2.53
CA PRO A 78 -5.14 2.20 -3.51
C PRO A 78 -6.63 2.11 -3.17
N ASP A 79 -6.98 2.07 -1.88
CA ASP A 79 -8.39 2.01 -1.42
C ASP A 79 -9.19 3.28 -1.78
N GLN A 80 -8.52 4.42 -1.97
CA GLN A 80 -9.13 5.69 -2.35
C GLN A 80 -8.85 6.05 -3.83
N GLU A 81 -8.19 5.17 -4.59
CA GLU A 81 -7.70 5.43 -5.96
C GLU A 81 -6.95 6.78 -6.07
N SER A 82 -6.24 7.15 -5.01
CA SER A 82 -5.67 8.48 -4.85
C SER A 82 -4.25 8.44 -4.30
N VAL A 83 -3.47 9.47 -4.60
CA VAL A 83 -2.13 9.68 -4.08
C VAL A 83 -2.17 10.84 -3.11
N CYS A 84 -1.79 10.58 -1.86
CA CYS A 84 -1.66 11.61 -0.84
C CYS A 84 -0.28 12.27 -0.95
N VAL A 85 -0.28 13.60 -0.95
CA VAL A 85 0.90 14.43 -1.17
C VAL A 85 0.92 15.52 -0.11
N ALA A 86 2.04 15.64 0.58
CA ALA A 86 2.26 16.74 1.53
C ALA A 86 3.34 17.67 0.98
N THR A 87 3.04 18.97 0.98
CA THR A 87 3.94 20.03 0.52
C THR A 87 4.60 20.73 1.71
N SER A 88 5.77 21.33 1.51
CA SER A 88 6.45 22.10 2.55
C SER A 88 5.73 23.40 2.92
N SER A 89 4.85 23.91 2.05
CA SER A 89 3.98 25.06 2.35
C SER A 89 2.94 24.75 3.42
N GLY A 90 2.64 23.47 3.63
CA GLY A 90 1.67 23.02 4.62
C GLY A 90 0.47 22.28 4.05
N ASP A 91 0.32 22.25 2.73
CA ASP A 91 -0.85 21.69 2.07
C ASP A 91 -0.74 20.17 1.95
N VAL A 92 -1.82 19.50 2.31
CA VAL A 92 -2.04 18.06 2.15
C VAL A 92 -3.09 17.89 1.06
N ILE A 93 -2.70 17.19 0.00
CA ILE A 93 -3.44 17.11 -1.25
C ILE A 93 -3.68 15.65 -1.58
N LEU A 94 -4.91 15.32 -1.96
CA LEU A 94 -5.26 14.06 -2.60
C LEU A 94 -5.30 14.27 -4.12
N TYR A 95 -4.51 13.47 -4.83
CA TYR A 95 -4.54 13.38 -6.27
C TYR A 95 -5.26 12.11 -6.70
N ASN A 96 -6.47 12.24 -7.25
CA ASN A 96 -7.21 11.11 -7.79
C ASN A 96 -6.59 10.70 -9.14
N VAL A 97 -6.07 9.49 -9.22
CA VAL A 97 -5.31 9.01 -10.38
C VAL A 97 -6.21 8.65 -11.55
N THR A 98 -7.47 8.27 -11.27
CA THR A 98 -8.45 7.86 -12.28
C THR A 98 -8.97 9.05 -13.09
N ASN A 99 -9.26 10.16 -12.41
CA ASN A 99 -9.89 11.34 -13.01
C ASN A 99 -8.94 12.54 -13.14
N ASN A 100 -7.68 12.41 -12.74
CA ASN A 100 -6.68 13.48 -12.72
C ASN A 100 -7.14 14.74 -11.95
N GLN A 101 -7.85 14.55 -10.83
CA GLN A 101 -8.37 15.64 -10.01
C GLN A 101 -7.52 15.82 -8.75
N LEU A 102 -7.24 17.07 -8.39
CA LEU A 102 -6.53 17.44 -7.16
C LEU A 102 -7.52 18.04 -6.15
N GLU A 103 -7.45 17.58 -4.91
CA GLU A 103 -8.25 18.07 -3.79
C GLU A 103 -7.36 18.39 -2.58
N CYS A 104 -7.45 19.61 -2.05
CA CYS A 104 -6.78 19.98 -0.81
C CYS A 104 -7.62 19.54 0.39
N VAL A 105 -7.11 18.59 1.16
CA VAL A 105 -7.79 18.01 2.33
C VAL A 105 -7.33 18.63 3.65
N GLY A 106 -6.20 19.34 3.66
CA GLY A 106 -5.72 20.04 4.83
C GLY A 106 -4.61 21.03 4.51
N SER A 107 -4.47 22.06 5.34
CA SER A 107 -3.35 23.00 5.25
C SER A 107 -2.87 23.39 6.65
N VAL A 108 -1.55 23.41 6.84
CA VAL A 108 -0.89 23.75 8.11
C VAL A 108 -0.04 24.99 7.90
N GLU A 109 -0.43 26.12 8.52
CA GLU A 109 0.22 27.43 8.32
C GLU A 109 1.73 27.45 8.66
N SER A 110 2.17 26.60 9.59
CA SER A 110 3.58 26.47 9.94
C SER A 110 4.43 25.69 8.92
N GLY A 111 3.79 25.15 7.87
CA GLY A 111 4.40 24.24 6.93
C GLY A 111 4.51 22.82 7.46
N LEU A 112 4.75 21.88 6.55
CA LEU A 112 5.02 20.48 6.87
C LEU A 112 6.49 20.17 6.58
N THR A 113 7.08 19.35 7.44
CA THR A 113 8.47 18.88 7.33
C THR A 113 8.56 17.41 6.98
N GLY A 114 7.48 16.65 7.16
CA GLY A 114 7.41 15.23 6.87
C GLY A 114 6.00 14.68 6.94
N MET A 115 5.78 13.60 6.21
CA MET A 115 4.55 12.82 6.21
C MET A 115 4.91 11.33 6.21
N SER A 116 4.25 10.55 7.05
CA SER A 116 4.36 9.09 7.05
C SER A 116 3.01 8.47 7.34
N TRP A 117 2.59 7.55 6.48
CA TRP A 117 1.42 6.72 6.71
C TRP A 117 1.76 5.50 7.55
N SER A 118 0.78 4.99 8.29
CA SER A 118 0.87 3.69 8.95
C SER A 118 0.91 2.56 7.90
N PRO A 119 1.48 1.39 8.21
CA PRO A 119 1.57 0.28 7.26
C PRO A 119 0.21 -0.26 6.78
N ASP A 120 -0.85 -0.08 7.57
CA ASP A 120 -2.24 -0.41 7.24
C ASP A 120 -3.00 0.76 6.58
N GLN A 121 -2.35 1.91 6.39
CA GLN A 121 -2.91 3.12 5.79
C GLN A 121 -4.14 3.71 6.51
N GLU A 122 -4.37 3.34 7.78
CA GLU A 122 -5.48 3.87 8.58
C GLU A 122 -5.13 5.19 9.30
N LEU A 123 -3.83 5.46 9.50
CA LEU A 123 -3.34 6.65 10.17
C LEU A 123 -2.27 7.37 9.34
N VAL A 124 -2.29 8.69 9.40
CA VAL A 124 -1.21 9.53 8.85
C VAL A 124 -0.61 10.38 9.95
N ILE A 125 0.72 10.42 9.96
CA ILE A 125 1.50 11.27 10.85
C ILE A 125 2.13 12.38 10.01
N LEU A 126 1.87 13.62 10.42
CA LEU A 126 2.43 14.82 9.84
C LEU A 126 3.33 15.50 10.86
N THR A 127 4.53 15.89 10.47
CA THR A 127 5.40 16.74 11.30
C THR A 127 5.35 18.16 10.76
N THR A 128 5.04 19.12 11.64
CA THR A 128 4.90 20.53 11.27
C THR A 128 6.23 21.28 11.37
N GLY A 129 6.30 22.50 10.83
CA GLY A 129 7.45 23.40 11.00
C GLY A 129 7.61 23.94 12.43
N GLN A 130 6.61 23.79 13.30
CA GLN A 130 6.67 24.14 14.73
C GLN A 130 7.11 22.97 15.61
N GLU A 131 7.70 21.93 15.02
CA GLU A 131 8.13 20.72 15.75
C GLU A 131 6.94 20.07 16.51
N THR A 132 5.75 20.09 15.93
CA THR A 132 4.58 19.33 16.41
C THR A 132 4.33 18.13 15.50
N ILE A 133 3.87 17.04 16.11
CA ILE A 133 3.38 15.85 15.44
C ILE A 133 1.87 15.91 15.46
N ILE A 134 1.25 15.92 14.28
CA ILE A 134 -0.19 15.78 14.13
C ILE A 134 -0.45 14.36 13.64
N MET A 135 -1.24 13.61 14.40
CA MET A 135 -1.73 12.30 14.02
C MET A 135 -3.18 12.43 13.57
N MET A 136 -3.49 11.95 12.37
CA MET A 136 -4.82 11.99 11.78
C MET A 136 -5.26 10.59 11.35
N THR A 137 -6.57 10.42 11.17
CA THR A 137 -7.15 9.24 10.49
C THR A 137 -6.89 9.31 8.98
N LYS A 138 -7.20 8.23 8.26
CA LYS A 138 -7.20 8.21 6.79
C LYS A 138 -8.13 9.21 6.11
N ASP A 139 -9.13 9.69 6.84
CA ASP A 139 -10.08 10.72 6.40
C ASP A 139 -9.61 12.14 6.78
N PHE A 140 -8.35 12.26 7.25
CA PHE A 140 -7.71 13.52 7.68
C PHE A 140 -8.37 14.18 8.91
N ASP A 141 -9.09 13.40 9.73
CA ASP A 141 -9.59 13.88 11.01
C ASP A 141 -8.45 13.89 12.06
N PRO A 142 -8.17 15.01 12.74
CA PRO A 142 -7.11 15.10 13.73
C PRO A 142 -7.46 14.30 14.99
N ILE A 143 -6.59 13.37 15.36
CA ILE A 143 -6.72 12.54 16.56
C ILE A 143 -5.97 13.19 17.74
N THR A 144 -4.69 13.52 17.52
CA THR A 144 -3.85 14.19 18.53
C THR A 144 -2.80 15.08 17.90
N GLU A 145 -2.52 16.19 18.56
CA GLU A 145 -1.36 17.03 18.27
C GLU A 145 -0.43 17.05 19.49
N VAL A 146 0.84 16.72 19.28
CA VAL A 146 1.85 16.58 20.34
C VAL A 146 3.12 17.29 19.93
N ARG A 147 3.68 18.13 20.80
CA ARG A 147 5.01 18.73 20.57
C ARG A 147 6.09 17.66 20.65
N ILE A 148 6.99 17.62 19.67
CA ILE A 148 8.16 16.71 19.62
C ILE A 148 9.04 16.95 20.85
N HIS A 149 9.23 18.21 21.21
CA HIS A 149 9.92 18.60 22.43
C HIS A 149 8.90 18.86 23.55
N GLN A 150 8.95 18.03 24.59
CA GLN A 150 8.35 18.36 25.87
C GLN A 150 9.41 19.09 26.68
N ASP A 151 9.19 20.39 26.95
CA ASP A 151 10.07 21.21 27.80
C ASP A 151 10.25 20.64 29.21
N ASP A 152 9.44 19.64 29.59
CA ASP A 152 9.44 18.95 30.88
C ASP A 152 10.24 17.62 30.91
N PHE A 153 10.83 17.17 29.79
CA PHE A 153 11.62 15.93 29.79
C PHE A 153 13.05 16.19 30.32
N GLY A 154 13.22 16.04 31.64
CA GLY A 154 14.53 16.08 32.30
C GLY A 154 14.66 17.11 33.42
N GLU A 155 13.67 17.99 33.61
CA GLU A 155 13.57 18.71 34.88
C GLU A 155 13.09 17.73 35.94
N GLY A 156 13.93 17.47 36.94
CA GLY A 156 13.56 16.71 38.14
C GLY A 156 12.49 17.44 38.95
N LYS A 157 11.26 17.49 38.42
CA LYS A 157 10.07 17.92 39.15
C LYS A 157 9.87 16.94 40.28
N PHE A 158 10.40 17.31 41.44
CA PHE A 158 10.09 16.68 42.71
C PHE A 158 8.57 16.62 42.84
N ILE A 159 8.01 15.41 42.78
CA ILE A 159 6.61 15.16 43.08
C ILE A 159 6.47 15.38 44.60
N THR A 160 6.28 16.64 44.99
CA THR A 160 6.05 16.99 46.39
C THR A 160 4.63 16.57 46.73
N VAL A 161 4.51 15.47 47.46
CA VAL A 161 3.28 14.83 47.97
C VAL A 161 2.47 15.70 48.96
N GLY A 162 2.52 17.02 48.86
CA GLY A 162 1.67 17.94 49.65
C GLY A 162 2.05 18.10 51.13
N TRP A 163 3.10 17.44 51.62
CA TRP A 163 3.65 17.68 52.95
C TRP A 163 4.52 18.94 52.94
N GLY A 164 3.93 20.09 53.35
CA GLY A 164 4.63 21.38 53.43
C GLY A 164 4.01 22.54 52.65
N LYS A 165 2.81 22.38 52.07
CA LYS A 165 2.06 23.53 51.52
C LYS A 165 1.61 24.45 52.66
N LYS A 166 1.55 25.77 52.42
CA LYS A 166 1.13 26.79 53.41
C LYS A 166 -0.25 26.48 54.03
N GLU A 167 -1.10 25.76 53.29
CA GLU A 167 -2.42 25.27 53.72
C GLU A 167 -2.34 24.14 54.76
N THR A 168 -1.31 23.30 54.71
CA THR A 168 -1.09 22.16 55.63
C THR A 168 -0.04 22.43 56.70
N GLN A 169 0.53 23.64 56.71
CA GLN A 169 1.49 24.07 57.71
C GLN A 169 0.75 24.62 58.93
N PHE A 170 0.88 23.93 60.07
CA PHE A 170 0.36 24.43 61.34
C PHE A 170 1.07 25.75 61.70
N HIS A 171 0.42 26.88 61.44
CA HIS A 171 0.92 28.20 61.77
C HIS A 171 0.74 28.40 63.28
N GLY A 172 1.76 28.06 64.07
CA GLY A 172 1.79 28.26 65.52
C GLY A 172 1.70 29.73 65.98
N SER A 173 1.39 30.67 65.08
CA SER A 173 1.16 32.09 65.38
C SER A 173 -0.14 32.32 66.16
N GLU A 174 -1.20 31.55 65.89
CA GLU A 174 -2.44 31.66 66.67
C GLU A 174 -2.28 31.14 68.10
N GLY A 175 -1.55 30.02 68.27
CA GLY A 175 -1.17 29.51 69.59
C GLY A 175 -0.27 30.47 70.38
N LYS A 176 0.69 31.15 69.72
CA LYS A 176 1.53 32.17 70.35
C LYS A 176 0.74 33.44 70.71
N GLN A 177 -0.18 33.89 69.86
CA GLN A 177 -1.03 35.05 70.18
C GLN A 177 -2.03 34.75 71.30
N ALA A 178 -2.58 33.54 71.34
CA ALA A 178 -3.45 33.12 72.44
C ALA A 178 -2.70 33.03 73.78
N ALA A 179 -1.47 32.50 73.79
CA ALA A 179 -0.62 32.49 74.99
C ALA A 179 -0.22 33.90 75.45
N HIS A 180 0.13 34.79 74.50
CA HIS A 180 0.49 36.18 74.82
C HIS A 180 -0.72 36.97 75.33
N ARG A 181 -1.90 36.81 74.73
CA ARG A 181 -3.14 37.47 75.19
C ARG A 181 -3.51 37.01 76.59
N LYS A 182 -3.38 35.72 76.90
CA LYS A 182 -3.57 35.19 78.26
C LYS A 182 -2.61 35.81 79.28
N GLN A 183 -1.34 35.98 78.90
CA GLN A 183 -0.35 36.58 79.80
C GLN A 183 -0.62 38.07 80.06
N VAL A 184 -1.10 38.80 79.04
CA VAL A 184 -1.48 40.21 79.19
C VAL A 184 -2.74 40.35 80.05
N GLU A 185 -3.77 39.52 79.85
CA GLU A 185 -4.98 39.53 80.69
C GLU A 185 -4.68 39.16 82.14
N ILE A 186 -3.80 38.18 82.40
CA ILE A 186 -3.39 37.83 83.78
C ILE A 186 -2.61 38.97 84.44
N ASN A 187 -1.73 39.65 83.70
CA ASN A 187 -0.98 40.78 84.22
C ASN A 187 -1.88 42.01 84.47
N GLU A 188 -2.86 42.27 83.60
CA GLU A 188 -3.83 43.34 83.80
C GLU A 188 -4.76 43.06 85.00
N LEU A 189 -5.18 41.81 85.20
CA LEU A 189 -5.97 41.41 86.36
C LEU A 189 -5.16 41.45 87.67
N GLN A 190 -3.87 41.10 87.64
CA GLN A 190 -2.97 41.26 88.80
C GLN A 190 -2.73 42.75 89.13
N ALA A 191 -2.61 43.62 88.12
CA ALA A 191 -2.48 45.06 88.33
C ALA A 191 -3.78 45.69 88.87
N GLN A 192 -4.95 45.24 88.40
CA GLN A 192 -6.24 45.69 88.94
C GLN A 192 -6.44 45.25 90.39
N LEU A 193 -6.05 44.01 90.76
CA LEU A 193 -6.08 43.51 92.15
C LEU A 193 -5.14 44.28 93.09
N GLN A 194 -3.99 44.76 92.61
CA GLN A 194 -3.08 45.60 93.39
C GLN A 194 -3.57 47.05 93.52
N SER A 195 -4.36 47.55 92.57
CA SER A 195 -4.92 48.91 92.59
C SER A 195 -6.22 49.06 93.39
N GLN A 196 -6.90 47.96 93.73
CA GLN A 196 -8.11 47.95 94.57
C GLN A 196 -7.82 47.38 95.96
N HIS A 197 -6.90 48.00 96.70
CA HIS A 197 -6.88 47.86 98.16
C HIS A 197 -7.52 49.11 98.79
N VAL A 198 -8.83 49.25 98.61
CA VAL A 198 -9.66 50.24 99.30
C VAL A 198 -10.84 49.49 99.91
N GLN A 199 -10.90 49.49 101.25
CA GLN A 199 -12.02 48.99 102.02
C GLN A 199 -13.27 49.82 101.70
N ILE A 200 -14.26 49.21 101.06
CA ILE A 200 -15.62 49.74 100.99
C ILE A 200 -16.57 48.57 101.25
N GLU A 201 -17.14 48.54 102.45
CA GLU A 201 -18.39 47.83 102.72
C GLU A 201 -19.47 48.44 101.82
N MET A 202 -20.00 47.65 100.90
CA MET A 202 -21.27 47.93 100.24
C MET A 202 -21.95 46.59 99.99
N ASP A 203 -23.02 46.34 100.74
CA ASP A 203 -23.98 45.27 100.47
C ASP A 203 -24.63 45.54 99.10
N VAL A 204 -24.08 44.90 98.07
CA VAL A 204 -24.69 44.81 96.75
C VAL A 204 -24.99 43.34 96.51
N ILE A 205 -26.28 43.03 96.36
CA ILE A 205 -26.78 41.70 96.02
C ILE A 205 -25.97 41.19 94.82
N LYS A 206 -25.12 40.18 95.06
CA LYS A 206 -24.30 39.55 94.02
C LYS A 206 -25.22 38.95 92.95
N PRO A 207 -25.12 39.35 91.67
CA PRO A 207 -25.64 38.49 90.61
C PRO A 207 -24.86 37.16 90.71
N ASP A 208 -25.56 36.03 90.69
CA ASP A 208 -24.94 34.71 90.92
C ASP A 208 -24.04 34.32 89.76
N LEU A 209 -22.83 34.87 89.76
CA LEU A 209 -21.76 34.61 88.81
C LEU A 209 -21.42 33.11 88.75
N THR A 210 -21.69 32.39 89.84
CA THR A 210 -21.51 30.93 89.95
C THR A 210 -22.49 30.17 89.06
N ALA A 211 -23.74 30.65 88.95
CA ALA A 211 -24.73 30.06 88.05
C ALA A 211 -24.37 30.33 86.59
N ALA A 212 -24.02 31.56 86.23
CA ALA A 212 -23.61 31.92 84.88
C ALA A 212 -22.33 31.17 84.43
N LEU A 213 -21.33 31.04 85.31
CA LEU A 213 -20.11 30.26 85.02
C LEU A 213 -20.39 28.76 84.90
N ARG A 214 -21.34 28.22 85.67
CA ARG A 214 -21.77 26.82 85.57
C ARG A 214 -22.50 26.54 84.26
N GLU A 215 -23.33 27.47 83.81
CA GLU A 215 -24.03 27.42 82.53
C GLU A 215 -23.05 27.48 81.35
N VAL A 216 -22.12 28.44 81.36
CA VAL A 216 -21.04 28.52 80.36
C VAL A 216 -20.21 27.25 80.33
N ARG A 217 -19.86 26.68 81.49
CA ARG A 217 -19.14 25.41 81.57
C ARG A 217 -19.93 24.25 80.98
N SER A 218 -21.23 24.17 81.29
CA SER A 218 -22.14 23.16 80.75
C SER A 218 -22.23 23.26 79.22
N GLU A 219 -22.31 24.47 78.67
CA GLU A 219 -22.32 24.70 77.23
C GLU A 219 -20.99 24.32 76.57
N PHE A 220 -19.84 24.61 77.21
CA PHE A 220 -18.54 24.16 76.72
C PHE A 220 -18.37 22.64 76.78
N GLU A 221 -18.84 21.98 77.84
CA GLU A 221 -18.81 20.52 77.95
C GLU A 221 -19.72 19.86 76.89
N ASN A 222 -20.91 20.42 76.65
CA ASN A 222 -21.80 19.98 75.57
C ASN A 222 -21.20 20.21 74.18
N LEU A 223 -20.57 21.37 73.95
CA LEU A 223 -19.94 21.69 72.67
C LEU A 223 -18.73 20.80 72.40
N ALA A 224 -17.91 20.51 73.42
CA ALA A 224 -16.80 19.58 73.32
C ALA A 224 -17.28 18.15 73.04
N ALA A 225 -18.33 17.70 73.73
CA ALA A 225 -18.93 16.39 73.49
C ALA A 225 -19.51 16.26 72.07
N LYS A 226 -20.24 17.29 71.59
CA LYS A 226 -20.75 17.34 70.21
C LYS A 226 -19.62 17.35 69.18
N ASN A 227 -18.61 18.20 69.37
CA ASN A 227 -17.47 18.29 68.46
C ASN A 227 -16.74 16.96 68.35
N MET A 228 -16.54 16.26 69.47
CA MET A 228 -15.90 14.94 69.49
C MET A 228 -16.67 13.91 68.66
N VAL A 229 -17.99 13.80 68.88
CA VAL A 229 -18.85 12.87 68.11
C VAL A 229 -18.89 13.24 66.63
N GLU A 230 -19.06 14.53 66.31
CA GLU A 230 -19.05 15.02 64.93
C GLU A 230 -17.73 14.73 64.22
N THR A 231 -16.59 14.90 64.91
CA THR A 231 -15.30 14.50 64.34
C THR A 231 -15.20 12.99 64.14
N GLU A 232 -15.68 12.18 65.09
CA GLU A 232 -15.64 10.71 64.96
C GLU A 232 -16.50 10.24 63.78
N ASP A 233 -17.71 10.76 63.63
CA ASP A 233 -18.60 10.44 62.51
C ASP A 233 -18.04 10.94 61.18
N TRP A 234 -17.40 12.12 61.16
CA TRP A 234 -16.69 12.62 60.00
C TRP A 234 -15.52 11.70 59.60
N TYR A 235 -14.71 11.25 60.56
CA TYR A 235 -13.61 10.32 60.30
C TYR A 235 -14.12 8.96 59.81
N LYS A 236 -15.19 8.43 60.41
CA LYS A 236 -15.83 7.18 59.97
C LYS A 236 -16.35 7.30 58.54
N SER A 237 -17.09 8.36 58.23
CA SER A 237 -17.59 8.61 56.88
C SER A 237 -16.45 8.75 55.88
N LYS A 238 -15.36 9.43 56.25
CA LYS A 238 -14.20 9.56 55.36
C LYS A 238 -13.49 8.23 55.13
N LEU A 239 -13.39 7.38 56.15
CA LEU A 239 -12.83 6.04 56.03
C LEU A 239 -13.70 5.13 55.15
N THR A 240 -15.02 5.18 55.28
CA THR A 240 -15.93 4.41 54.42
C THR A 240 -15.83 4.88 52.97
N ASP A 241 -15.81 6.19 52.73
CA ASP A 241 -15.68 6.74 51.37
C ASP A 241 -14.35 6.33 50.71
N LEU A 242 -13.24 6.38 51.45
CA LEU A 242 -11.94 5.94 50.95
C LEU A 242 -11.91 4.43 50.68
N THR A 243 -12.54 3.63 51.54
CA THR A 243 -12.63 2.17 51.37
C THR A 243 -13.49 1.82 50.16
N ASP A 244 -14.62 2.50 49.96
CA ASP A 244 -15.51 2.32 48.81
C ASP A 244 -14.86 2.81 47.51
N SER A 245 -14.09 3.90 47.55
CA SER A 245 -13.33 4.35 46.40
C SER A 245 -12.21 3.35 46.04
N ALA A 246 -11.52 2.80 47.05
CA ALA A 246 -10.49 1.79 46.85
C ALA A 246 -11.06 0.47 46.29
N SER A 247 -12.24 0.02 46.77
CA SER A 247 -12.90 -1.19 46.26
C SER A 247 -13.32 -1.02 44.79
N ARG A 248 -13.96 0.10 44.44
CA ARG A 248 -14.33 0.41 43.05
C ARG A 248 -13.12 0.47 42.13
N ASN A 249 -12.02 1.07 42.58
CA ASN A 249 -10.79 1.12 41.79
C ASN A 249 -10.17 -0.27 41.57
N ASN A 250 -10.23 -1.14 42.59
CA ASN A 250 -9.75 -2.51 42.48
C ASN A 250 -10.61 -3.35 41.53
N ASP A 251 -11.94 -3.18 41.59
CA ASP A 251 -12.87 -3.83 40.65
C ASP A 251 -12.66 -3.36 39.21
N ALA A 252 -12.48 -2.05 38.99
CA ALA A 252 -12.15 -1.48 37.68
C ALA A 252 -10.82 -2.04 37.14
N LEU A 253 -9.80 -2.14 37.99
CA LEU A 253 -8.52 -2.74 37.64
C LEU A 253 -8.67 -4.23 37.28
N ARG A 254 -9.53 -4.98 37.98
CA ARG A 254 -9.79 -6.39 37.70
C ARG A 254 -10.47 -6.57 36.35
N LEU A 255 -11.48 -5.76 36.05
CA LEU A 255 -12.19 -5.78 34.76
C LEU A 255 -11.23 -5.45 33.61
N SER A 256 -10.46 -4.36 33.74
CA SER A 256 -9.46 -3.97 32.74
C SER A 256 -8.41 -5.07 32.50
N LYS A 257 -7.96 -5.76 33.56
CA LYS A 257 -7.07 -6.93 33.42
C LYS A 257 -7.72 -8.10 32.70
N GLN A 258 -9.00 -8.35 32.97
CA GLN A 258 -9.74 -9.41 32.30
C GLN A 258 -9.88 -9.10 30.80
N GLU A 259 -10.31 -7.88 30.45
CA GLU A 259 -10.44 -7.41 29.06
C GLU A 259 -9.08 -7.52 28.33
N ASN A 260 -8.00 -7.04 28.93
CA ASN A 260 -6.67 -7.18 28.35
C ASN A 260 -6.25 -8.65 28.12
N SER A 261 -6.66 -9.56 29.01
CA SER A 261 -6.41 -11.01 28.85
C SER A 261 -7.23 -11.63 27.71
N GLU A 262 -8.43 -11.11 27.45
CA GLU A 262 -9.31 -11.54 26.38
C GLU A 262 -8.82 -10.99 25.03
N SER A 263 -8.50 -9.70 24.95
CA SER A 263 -7.87 -9.11 23.76
C SER A 263 -6.58 -9.82 23.39
N ARG A 264 -5.73 -10.16 24.36
CA ARG A 264 -4.51 -10.94 24.12
C ARG A 264 -4.81 -12.34 23.54
N ARG A 265 -5.87 -13.00 24.00
CA ARG A 265 -6.30 -14.30 23.44
C ARG A 265 -6.82 -14.16 22.02
N GLN A 266 -7.58 -13.11 21.72
CA GLN A 266 -8.07 -12.82 20.38
C GLN A 266 -6.92 -12.56 19.41
N VAL A 267 -5.92 -11.77 19.82
CA VAL A 267 -4.70 -11.55 19.01
C VAL A 267 -3.99 -12.86 18.72
N GLN A 268 -3.84 -13.75 19.71
CA GLN A 268 -3.21 -15.07 19.48
C GLN A 268 -4.01 -15.96 18.53
N ALA A 269 -5.34 -15.96 18.63
CA ALA A 269 -6.21 -16.70 17.73
C ALA A 269 -6.08 -16.20 16.27
N LEU A 270 -6.22 -14.88 16.05
CA LEU A 270 -6.05 -14.25 14.74
C LEU A 270 -4.65 -14.48 14.17
N THR A 271 -3.61 -14.39 15.00
CA THR A 271 -2.23 -14.66 14.56
C THR A 271 -2.08 -16.11 14.09
N SER A 272 -2.71 -17.07 14.77
CA SER A 272 -2.66 -18.49 14.39
C SER A 272 -3.41 -18.73 13.08
N GLU A 273 -4.55 -18.06 12.89
CA GLU A 273 -5.33 -18.11 11.65
C GLU A 273 -4.55 -17.52 10.47
N ILE A 274 -3.92 -16.36 10.63
CA ILE A 274 -3.05 -15.75 9.62
C ILE A 274 -1.91 -16.69 9.23
N ASN A 275 -1.26 -17.34 10.21
CA ASN A 275 -0.21 -18.31 9.93
C ASN A 275 -0.74 -19.55 9.17
N GLY A 276 -1.96 -20.01 9.52
CA GLY A 276 -2.62 -21.09 8.79
C GLY A 276 -2.90 -20.71 7.33
N LEU A 277 -3.48 -19.53 7.11
CA LEU A 277 -3.79 -19.00 5.78
C LEU A 277 -2.53 -18.79 4.94
N ARG A 278 -1.45 -18.25 5.54
CA ARG A 278 -0.14 -18.14 4.86
C ARG A 278 0.37 -19.51 4.42
N GLY A 279 0.31 -20.52 5.28
CA GLY A 279 0.72 -21.89 4.93
C GLY A 279 -0.12 -22.48 3.80
N THR A 280 -1.43 -22.25 3.79
CA THR A 280 -2.28 -22.69 2.66
C THR A 280 -1.95 -21.96 1.37
N ASN A 281 -1.66 -20.66 1.44
CA ASN A 281 -1.31 -19.86 0.26
C ASN A 281 0.03 -20.31 -0.33
N GLU A 282 1.06 -20.51 0.49
CA GLU A 282 2.36 -21.04 0.06
C GLU A 282 2.22 -22.42 -0.63
N SER A 283 1.33 -23.27 -0.12
CA SER A 283 1.03 -24.57 -0.73
C SER A 283 0.33 -24.44 -2.08
N LEU A 284 -0.64 -23.52 -2.21
CA LEU A 284 -1.32 -23.27 -3.47
C LEU A 284 -0.38 -22.67 -4.53
N GLU A 285 0.46 -21.71 -4.14
CA GLU A 285 1.49 -21.17 -5.03
C GLU A 285 2.48 -22.24 -5.50
N HIS A 286 2.85 -23.18 -4.61
CA HIS A 286 3.72 -24.29 -4.99
C HIS A 286 3.05 -25.21 -6.01
N GLN A 287 1.78 -25.57 -5.79
CA GLN A 287 1.00 -26.37 -6.75
C GLN A 287 0.83 -25.66 -8.10
N MET A 288 0.61 -24.35 -8.10
CA MET A 288 0.51 -23.55 -9.33
C MET A 288 1.82 -23.57 -10.11
N ARG A 289 2.96 -23.35 -9.44
CA ARG A 289 4.29 -23.44 -10.07
C ARG A 289 4.57 -24.83 -10.64
N GLU A 290 4.24 -25.89 -9.91
CA GLU A 290 4.41 -27.26 -10.41
C GLU A 290 3.53 -27.53 -11.65
N MET A 291 2.31 -26.99 -11.66
CA MET A 291 1.40 -27.09 -12.80
C MET A 291 1.93 -26.33 -14.02
N GLU A 292 2.41 -25.10 -13.83
CA GLU A 292 3.04 -24.29 -14.88
C GLU A 292 4.28 -25.00 -15.47
N GLU A 293 5.12 -25.59 -14.62
CA GLU A 293 6.31 -26.33 -15.05
C GLU A 293 5.91 -27.56 -15.87
N ARG A 294 4.91 -28.32 -15.43
CA ARG A 294 4.38 -29.47 -16.18
C ARG A 294 3.81 -29.05 -17.54
N PHE A 295 3.04 -27.96 -17.60
CA PHE A 295 2.52 -27.46 -18.87
C PHE A 295 3.63 -26.95 -19.79
N SER A 296 4.65 -26.28 -19.25
CA SER A 296 5.80 -25.87 -20.05
C SER A 296 6.57 -27.05 -20.62
N MET A 297 6.75 -28.13 -19.84
CA MET A 297 7.37 -29.36 -20.34
C MET A 297 6.53 -29.99 -21.46
N GLU A 298 5.22 -30.07 -21.28
CA GLU A 298 4.33 -30.65 -22.28
C GLU A 298 4.28 -29.82 -23.57
N ALA A 299 4.28 -28.49 -23.46
CA ALA A 299 4.37 -27.59 -24.60
C ALA A 299 5.69 -27.76 -25.37
N ASN A 300 6.81 -27.91 -24.66
CA ASN A 300 8.10 -28.20 -25.29
C ASN A 300 8.09 -29.57 -25.99
N ASN A 301 7.49 -30.60 -25.38
CA ASN A 301 7.33 -31.91 -26.02
C ASN A 301 6.53 -31.81 -27.33
N TYR A 302 5.45 -31.04 -27.36
CA TYR A 302 4.69 -30.80 -28.59
C TYR A 302 5.49 -30.01 -29.62
N GLN A 303 6.26 -29.01 -29.20
CA GLN A 303 7.11 -28.23 -30.08
C GLN A 303 8.22 -29.09 -30.72
N ASP A 304 8.82 -29.98 -29.95
CA ASP A 304 9.81 -30.95 -30.44
C ASP A 304 9.18 -31.91 -31.45
N ASN A 305 7.99 -32.42 -31.16
CA ASN A 305 7.25 -33.29 -32.09
C ASN A 305 6.89 -32.57 -33.40
N ILE A 306 6.47 -31.30 -33.32
CA ILE A 306 6.21 -30.48 -34.51
C ILE A 306 7.49 -30.30 -35.31
N SER A 307 8.60 -29.97 -34.65
CA SER A 307 9.90 -29.77 -35.31
C SER A 307 10.36 -31.03 -36.05
N GLN A 308 10.19 -32.20 -35.43
CA GLN A 308 10.50 -33.49 -36.07
C GLN A 308 9.64 -33.74 -37.30
N LEU A 309 8.33 -33.48 -37.23
CA LEU A 309 7.42 -33.64 -38.36
C LEU A 309 7.72 -32.66 -39.50
N GLU A 310 8.10 -31.42 -39.18
CA GLU A 310 8.53 -30.42 -40.16
C GLU A 310 9.81 -30.85 -40.89
N GLU A 311 10.78 -31.42 -40.15
CA GLU A 311 12.00 -31.98 -40.73
C GLU A 311 11.68 -33.17 -41.67
N ASP A 312 10.80 -34.08 -41.25
CA ASP A 312 10.38 -35.20 -42.08
C ASP A 312 9.69 -34.73 -43.38
N ILE A 313 8.83 -33.70 -43.29
CA ILE A 313 8.20 -33.09 -44.47
C ILE A 313 9.25 -32.47 -45.40
N HIS A 314 10.25 -31.78 -44.84
CA HIS A 314 11.33 -31.20 -45.62
C HIS A 314 12.14 -32.27 -46.36
N ASN A 315 12.54 -33.33 -45.65
CA ASN A 315 13.27 -34.46 -46.21
C ASN A 315 12.49 -35.13 -47.35
N LEU A 316 11.19 -35.40 -47.17
CA LEU A 316 10.34 -35.99 -48.21
C LEU A 316 10.19 -35.08 -49.43
N LYS A 317 10.12 -33.76 -49.23
CA LYS A 317 10.04 -32.78 -50.33
C LYS A 317 11.33 -32.75 -51.15
N ASP A 318 12.48 -32.87 -50.50
CA ASP A 318 13.77 -32.94 -51.17
C ASP A 318 13.92 -34.26 -51.96
N GLU A 319 13.51 -35.39 -51.37
CA GLU A 319 13.46 -36.67 -52.07
C GLU A 319 12.55 -36.63 -53.30
N MET A 320 11.35 -36.03 -53.16
CA MET A 320 10.42 -35.84 -54.26
C MET A 320 11.04 -35.01 -55.39
N SER A 321 11.74 -33.93 -55.04
CA SER A 321 12.40 -33.04 -56.01
C SER A 321 13.52 -33.76 -56.75
N ARG A 322 14.32 -34.57 -56.04
CA ARG A 322 15.35 -35.43 -56.64
C ARG A 322 14.74 -36.44 -57.62
N HIS A 323 13.69 -37.13 -57.21
CA HIS A 323 13.01 -38.10 -58.09
C HIS A 323 12.45 -37.43 -59.34
N LEU A 324 11.84 -36.24 -59.22
CA LEU A 324 11.33 -35.50 -60.36
C LEU A 324 12.44 -35.18 -61.39
N GLN A 325 13.63 -34.80 -60.90
CA GLN A 325 14.79 -34.57 -61.76
C GLN A 325 15.25 -35.85 -62.47
N GLU A 326 15.37 -36.97 -61.74
CA GLU A 326 15.71 -38.28 -62.30
C GLU A 326 14.70 -38.73 -63.36
N TYR A 327 13.41 -38.50 -63.13
CA TYR A 327 12.35 -38.77 -64.10
C TYR A 327 12.49 -37.92 -65.37
N GLN A 328 12.79 -36.62 -65.23
CA GLN A 328 12.99 -35.73 -66.37
C GLN A 328 14.22 -36.13 -67.20
N ASP A 329 15.31 -36.52 -66.54
CA ASP A 329 16.53 -36.99 -67.20
C ASP A 329 16.27 -38.29 -67.97
N LEU A 330 15.54 -39.23 -67.36
CA LEU A 330 15.13 -40.48 -68.02
C LEU A 330 14.20 -40.22 -69.22
N LEU A 331 13.27 -39.27 -69.08
CA LEU A 331 12.39 -38.86 -70.17
C LEU A 331 13.19 -38.27 -71.34
N ASN A 332 14.19 -37.43 -71.06
CA ASN A 332 15.08 -36.85 -72.07
C ASN A 332 15.83 -37.97 -72.83
N VAL A 333 16.35 -38.98 -72.13
CA VAL A 333 16.99 -40.15 -72.76
C VAL A 333 15.98 -40.91 -73.64
N LYS A 334 14.76 -41.12 -73.15
CA LYS A 334 13.70 -41.77 -73.94
C LYS A 334 13.37 -41.00 -75.22
N MET A 335 13.28 -39.67 -75.15
CA MET A 335 13.04 -38.83 -76.32
C MET A 335 14.19 -38.92 -77.34
N ALA A 336 15.44 -38.95 -76.87
CA ALA A 336 16.60 -39.15 -77.74
C ALA A 336 16.54 -40.51 -78.46
N LEU A 337 16.20 -41.58 -77.74
CA LEU A 337 16.02 -42.91 -78.32
C LEU A 337 14.87 -42.97 -79.34
N ASP A 338 13.75 -42.28 -79.08
CA ASP A 338 12.65 -42.21 -80.06
C ASP A 338 13.10 -41.53 -81.37
N ILE A 339 13.89 -40.45 -81.26
CA ILE A 339 14.48 -39.77 -82.42
C ILE A 339 15.41 -40.73 -83.16
N GLU A 340 16.31 -41.42 -82.46
CA GLU A 340 17.20 -42.41 -83.07
C GLU A 340 16.42 -43.50 -83.81
N ILE A 341 15.40 -44.10 -83.18
CA ILE A 341 14.54 -45.12 -83.80
C ILE A 341 13.85 -44.56 -85.06
N ALA A 342 13.32 -43.34 -85.01
CA ALA A 342 12.69 -42.70 -86.15
C ALA A 342 13.69 -42.49 -87.31
N THR A 343 14.93 -42.09 -87.00
CA THR A 343 15.99 -41.95 -88.03
C THR A 343 16.40 -43.29 -88.62
N TYR A 344 16.55 -44.34 -87.80
CA TYR A 344 16.84 -45.69 -88.28
C TYR A 344 15.74 -46.20 -89.20
N ARG A 345 14.46 -46.03 -88.85
CA ARG A 345 13.31 -46.39 -89.71
C ARG A 345 13.38 -45.69 -91.07
N LYS A 346 13.63 -44.38 -91.08
CA LYS A 346 13.74 -43.60 -92.33
C LYS A 346 14.90 -44.03 -93.21
N LEU A 347 16.05 -44.38 -92.62
CA LEU A 347 17.22 -44.90 -93.36
C LEU A 347 16.92 -46.27 -93.97
N LEU A 348 16.23 -47.15 -93.23
CA LEU A 348 15.80 -48.46 -93.71
C LEU A 348 14.82 -48.35 -94.88
N GLU A 349 13.80 -47.47 -94.80
CA GLU A 349 12.89 -47.17 -95.91
C GLU A 349 13.63 -46.67 -97.17
N GLY A 350 14.70 -45.88 -96.97
CA GLY A 350 15.58 -45.39 -98.04
C GLY A 350 16.49 -46.47 -98.68
N GLU A 351 16.78 -47.55 -97.96
CA GLU A 351 17.51 -48.72 -98.47
C GLU A 351 16.56 -49.70 -99.17
N GLU A 352 15.36 -49.94 -98.63
CA GLU A 352 14.33 -50.76 -99.29
C GLU A 352 13.96 -50.21 -100.67
N THR A 353 13.91 -48.88 -100.82
CA THR A 353 13.69 -48.20 -102.12
C THR A 353 14.87 -48.27 -103.09
N ARG A 354 16.09 -48.58 -102.63
CA ARG A 354 17.25 -48.86 -103.51
C ARG A 354 17.33 -50.32 -103.92
N ILE A 355 16.97 -51.24 -103.02
CA ILE A 355 17.02 -52.69 -103.26
C ILE A 355 15.81 -53.13 -104.09
N ALA A 356 14.65 -52.50 -103.93
CA ALA A 356 13.50 -52.68 -104.81
C ALA A 356 13.64 -51.75 -106.05
N GLY A 357 14.16 -52.28 -107.16
CA GLY A 357 14.10 -51.61 -108.47
C GLY A 357 12.66 -51.25 -108.89
N PRO A 358 12.47 -50.37 -109.90
CA PRO A 358 11.24 -49.60 -110.07
C PRO A 358 10.03 -50.47 -110.44
N ILE A 359 9.02 -50.43 -109.59
CA ILE A 359 7.63 -50.75 -109.95
C ILE A 359 6.79 -49.53 -109.56
N PRO A 360 6.13 -48.84 -110.50
CA PRO A 360 5.31 -47.70 -110.15
C PRO A 360 3.98 -48.22 -109.60
N SER A 361 3.67 -47.89 -108.36
CA SER A 361 2.29 -47.62 -108.00
C SER A 361 2.23 -46.62 -106.86
N PHE A 362 1.87 -45.41 -107.26
CA PHE A 362 1.38 -44.32 -106.42
C PHE A 362 0.27 -44.81 -105.50
N SER A 363 0.38 -44.51 -104.20
CA SER A 363 -0.76 -44.21 -103.32
C SER A 363 -0.31 -43.23 -102.25
N SER A 364 -0.60 -41.96 -102.55
CA SER A 364 -0.87 -40.84 -101.64
C SER A 364 -0.07 -40.76 -100.34
N LEU A 365 0.86 -39.81 -100.37
CA LEU A 365 1.15 -38.90 -99.27
C LEU A 365 -0.15 -38.45 -98.57
N SER A 366 -0.36 -38.93 -97.35
CA SER A 366 -1.12 -38.21 -96.33
C SER A 366 -0.15 -37.82 -95.22
N PHE A 367 0.62 -36.78 -95.52
CA PHE A 367 1.18 -35.88 -94.51
C PHE A 367 -0.02 -35.35 -93.72
N HIS A 368 -0.31 -35.95 -92.57
CA HIS A 368 -1.08 -35.25 -91.55
C HIS A 368 -0.10 -34.26 -90.91
N ASP A 369 -0.03 -33.08 -91.52
CA ASP A 369 0.33 -31.86 -90.82
C ASP A 369 -0.78 -31.63 -89.79
N SER A 370 -0.63 -32.28 -88.63
CA SER A 370 -1.28 -31.80 -87.43
C SER A 370 -0.44 -30.62 -86.97
N THR A 371 -0.67 -29.47 -87.60
CA THR A 371 -0.36 -28.18 -87.02
C THR A 371 -0.79 -28.22 -85.56
N TYR A 372 0.20 -28.16 -84.69
CA TYR A 372 0.03 -27.79 -83.30
C TYR A 372 -0.75 -26.47 -83.26
N GLU A 373 -2.04 -26.51 -82.95
CA GLU A 373 -2.58 -25.55 -81.98
C GLU A 373 -2.50 -26.20 -80.61
N HIS A 374 -1.28 -26.40 -80.12
CA HIS A 374 -1.09 -26.17 -78.70
C HIS A 374 -0.99 -24.65 -78.57
N GLN A 375 -2.10 -24.03 -78.17
CA GLN A 375 -2.05 -22.77 -77.44
C GLN A 375 -0.82 -22.82 -76.52
N PRO A 376 -0.03 -21.74 -76.39
CA PRO A 376 0.82 -21.64 -75.22
C PRO A 376 -0.14 -21.81 -74.03
N MET A 377 -0.07 -22.95 -73.34
CA MET A 377 -0.59 -23.02 -71.98
C MET A 377 0.32 -22.05 -71.25
N LEU A 378 -0.14 -20.80 -71.27
CA LEU A 378 0.15 -19.76 -70.32
C LEU A 378 0.43 -20.47 -69.02
N GLU A 379 1.65 -20.29 -68.53
CA GLU A 379 2.06 -20.51 -67.16
C GLU A 379 0.81 -20.43 -66.28
N SER A 380 0.23 -21.59 -65.94
CA SER A 380 -0.97 -21.60 -65.12
C SER A 380 -0.47 -21.22 -63.74
N LYS A 381 -0.41 -19.92 -63.48
CA LYS A 381 -0.29 -19.33 -62.15
C LYS A 381 -1.32 -20.08 -61.31
N LYS A 382 -0.84 -21.05 -60.54
CA LYS A 382 -1.70 -21.86 -59.68
C LYS A 382 -2.24 -20.89 -58.64
N ARG A 383 -3.51 -20.52 -58.80
CA ARG A 383 -4.18 -19.61 -57.88
C ARG A 383 -4.42 -20.34 -56.56
N ILE A 384 -3.53 -20.12 -55.60
CA ILE A 384 -3.69 -20.61 -54.23
C ILE A 384 -4.69 -19.70 -53.53
N THR A 385 -5.80 -20.28 -53.07
CA THR A 385 -6.80 -19.58 -52.26
C THR A 385 -6.72 -20.14 -50.85
N ILE A 386 -6.13 -19.37 -49.93
CA ILE A 386 -6.05 -19.76 -48.52
C ILE A 386 -7.34 -19.28 -47.86
N LYS A 387 -8.09 -20.23 -47.28
CA LYS A 387 -9.25 -19.96 -46.45
C LYS A 387 -8.87 -20.22 -45.01
N THR A 388 -8.91 -19.17 -44.19
CA THR A 388 -8.69 -19.27 -42.75
C THR A 388 -10.05 -19.23 -42.07
N PHE A 389 -10.31 -20.24 -41.24
CA PHE A 389 -11.53 -20.35 -40.45
C PHE A 389 -11.19 -20.13 -38.98
N GLU A 390 -11.87 -19.19 -38.34
CA GLU A 390 -11.83 -19.04 -36.89
C GLU A 390 -13.04 -19.79 -36.30
N THR A 391 -12.76 -20.86 -35.55
CA THR A 391 -13.79 -21.71 -34.93
C THR A 391 -13.67 -21.66 -33.41
N GLN A 392 -14.78 -21.42 -32.74
CA GLN A 392 -14.93 -21.60 -31.29
C GLN A 392 -16.13 -22.52 -31.06
N ASP A 393 -15.94 -23.59 -30.28
CA ASP A 393 -16.96 -24.61 -29.97
C ASP A 393 -17.63 -25.28 -31.19
N GLY A 394 -16.90 -25.39 -32.31
CA GLY A 394 -17.33 -26.15 -33.49
C GLY A 394 -18.13 -25.36 -34.53
N ASP A 395 -18.48 -24.10 -34.25
CA ASP A 395 -19.13 -23.19 -35.20
C ASP A 395 -18.12 -22.18 -35.78
N VAL A 396 -18.24 -21.91 -37.10
CA VAL A 396 -17.34 -20.99 -37.84
C VAL A 396 -17.80 -19.55 -37.61
N LEU A 397 -17.00 -18.76 -36.88
CA LEU A 397 -17.31 -17.38 -36.50
C LEU A 397 -16.90 -16.35 -37.55
N SER A 398 -15.81 -16.60 -38.29
CA SER A 398 -15.35 -15.72 -39.37
C SER A 398 -14.62 -16.49 -40.47
N GLU A 399 -14.90 -16.13 -41.73
CA GLU A 399 -14.21 -16.66 -42.93
C GLU A 399 -13.46 -15.51 -43.60
N THR A 400 -12.12 -15.60 -43.60
CA THR A 400 -11.28 -14.66 -44.34
C THR A 400 -10.61 -15.39 -45.50
N THR A 401 -10.85 -14.92 -46.73
CA THR A 401 -10.25 -15.45 -47.95
C THR A 401 -9.19 -14.49 -48.46
N GLN A 402 -7.92 -14.89 -48.40
CA GLN A 402 -6.83 -14.15 -49.03
C GLN A 402 -6.44 -14.81 -50.35
N ARG A 403 -6.31 -13.97 -51.39
CA ARG A 403 -5.89 -14.39 -52.74
C ARG A 403 -4.48 -13.87 -52.96
N ILE A 404 -3.54 -14.77 -53.19
CA ILE A 404 -2.16 -14.42 -53.56
C ILE A 404 -2.00 -14.82 -55.02
N GLU A 405 -1.67 -13.83 -55.86
CA GLU A 405 -1.26 -14.04 -57.24
C GLU A 405 0.27 -13.91 -57.26
N ASP A 406 0.98 -15.01 -57.52
CA ASP A 406 2.42 -14.98 -57.86
C ASP A 406 2.63 -14.26 -59.18
#